data_AF-A0A2H0SLP9-F1
#
_entry.id   AF-A0A2H0SLP9-F1
#
_cell.length_a   1.000
_cell.length_b   1.000
_cell.length_c   1.000
_cell.angle_alpha   90.00
_cell.angle_beta   90.00
_cell.angle_gamma   90.00
#
_symmetry.space_group_name_H-M   'P 1'
#
loop_
_entity.id
_entity.type
_entity.pdbx_description
1 polymer ?
#
loop_
_entity_poly.entity_id
_entity_poly.type
_entity_poly.pdbx_seq_one_letter_code
_entity_poly.pdbx_strand_id
1 'polypeptide(L)'
;MIRLSLLLPSSPPISPLRPVRSGSKLAGKTEWSGFITTTTVLVVMGVLLIVGTSSALLSIDIGLLQLASEQVERTDSSLDSCIENALLELNLLKTIPTVQTLPNGASCAADIVDQSQTSDELTVTFTLVATDSAYTAAAEVTAVRSDAVTITSWKEITPP
;
A
#
# COMPACT_ATOMS: atom_id res chain seq x y z
N MET A 1 -28.15 -22.95 104.03
CA MET A 1 -29.59 -22.91 103.68
C MET A 1 -29.94 -21.51 103.22
N ILE A 2 -29.93 -21.26 101.91
CA ILE A 2 -30.29 -19.96 101.32
C ILE A 2 -31.19 -20.25 100.12
N ARG A 3 -32.45 -19.82 100.24
CA ARG A 3 -33.43 -19.75 99.16
C ARG A 3 -32.98 -18.70 98.17
N LEU A 4 -32.83 -19.06 96.90
CA LEU A 4 -32.69 -18.11 95.80
C LEU A 4 -33.96 -18.20 94.94
N SER A 5 -34.83 -17.21 95.14
CA SER A 5 -36.06 -16.99 94.38
C SER A 5 -35.69 -16.47 92.99
N LEU A 6 -35.75 -17.33 91.97
CA LEU A 6 -35.62 -16.92 90.57
C LEU A 6 -36.98 -16.43 90.07
N LEU A 7 -37.03 -15.13 89.78
CA LEU A 7 -38.14 -14.43 89.14
C LEU A 7 -38.39 -15.02 87.74
N LEU A 8 -39.64 -15.45 87.48
CA LEU A 8 -40.12 -15.70 86.13
C LEU A 8 -40.32 -14.36 85.39
N PRO A 9 -39.73 -14.15 84.20
CA PRO A 9 -40.15 -13.09 83.31
C PRO A 9 -41.45 -13.48 82.58
N SER A 10 -42.44 -12.61 82.67
CA SER A 10 -43.72 -12.68 81.97
C SER A 10 -43.53 -12.63 80.44
N SER A 11 -44.15 -13.57 79.74
CA SER A 11 -44.24 -13.64 78.28
C SER A 11 -44.88 -12.39 77.66
N PRO A 12 -44.30 -11.80 76.60
CA PRO A 12 -45.02 -10.83 75.77
C PRO A 12 -46.06 -11.54 74.86
N PRO A 13 -47.16 -10.86 74.49
CA PRO A 13 -48.22 -11.45 73.68
C PRO A 13 -47.75 -11.75 72.24
N ILE A 14 -48.17 -12.91 71.75
CA ILE A 14 -47.97 -13.41 70.39
C ILE A 14 -48.84 -12.59 69.44
N SER A 15 -48.23 -11.71 68.65
CA SER A 15 -48.90 -11.07 67.50
C SER A 15 -49.08 -12.09 66.36
N PRO A 16 -50.25 -12.14 65.70
CA PRO A 16 -50.46 -13.06 64.59
C PRO A 16 -49.57 -12.67 63.40
N LEU A 17 -48.81 -13.66 62.92
CA LEU A 17 -48.00 -13.59 61.71
C LEU A 17 -48.87 -13.14 60.53
N ARG A 18 -48.55 -11.97 59.99
CA ARG A 18 -49.08 -11.52 58.70
C ARG A 18 -48.56 -12.50 57.64
N PRO A 19 -49.41 -13.13 56.80
CA PRO A 19 -48.91 -13.89 55.68
C PRO A 19 -48.18 -12.93 54.73
N VAL A 20 -46.87 -13.08 54.63
CA VAL A 20 -46.09 -12.50 53.54
C VAL A 20 -46.60 -13.17 52.28
N ARG A 21 -47.50 -12.47 51.58
CA ARG A 21 -48.00 -12.83 50.27
C ARG A 21 -46.77 -12.91 49.37
N SER A 22 -46.29 -14.13 49.14
CA SER A 22 -45.35 -14.48 48.08
C SER A 22 -46.03 -14.11 46.76
N GLY A 23 -45.80 -12.87 46.34
CA GLY A 23 -46.15 -12.36 45.03
C GLY A 23 -45.39 -13.17 43.99
N SER A 24 -46.11 -14.14 43.44
CA SER A 24 -45.90 -14.76 42.14
C SER A 24 -45.12 -13.88 41.18
N LYS A 25 -44.05 -14.47 40.62
CA LYS A 25 -43.38 -14.11 39.37
C LYS A 25 -44.19 -13.13 38.50
N LEU A 26 -43.80 -11.87 38.49
CA LEU A 26 -43.94 -11.04 37.31
C LEU A 26 -42.58 -11.06 36.64
N ALA A 27 -42.43 -12.01 35.72
CA ALA A 27 -41.47 -11.91 34.64
C ALA A 27 -41.86 -10.67 33.83
N GLY A 28 -41.47 -9.49 34.33
CA GLY A 28 -41.44 -8.28 33.54
C GLY A 28 -40.46 -8.54 32.42
N LYS A 29 -41.00 -8.78 31.22
CA LYS A 29 -40.24 -8.71 29.97
C LYS A 29 -39.71 -7.28 29.89
N THR A 30 -38.52 -7.04 30.44
CA THR A 30 -37.90 -5.72 30.49
C THR A 30 -37.64 -5.28 29.06
N GLU A 31 -38.43 -4.33 28.53
CA GLU A 31 -38.19 -3.68 27.23
C GLU A 31 -36.74 -3.21 27.06
N TRP A 32 -36.09 -2.83 28.17
CA TRP A 32 -34.68 -2.47 28.27
C TRP A 32 -33.73 -3.56 27.72
N SER A 33 -34.04 -4.85 27.91
CA SER A 33 -33.20 -5.94 27.43
C SER A 33 -33.22 -6.05 25.90
N GLY A 34 -34.33 -5.71 25.24
CA GLY A 34 -34.42 -5.71 23.78
C GLY A 34 -33.74 -4.50 23.15
N PHE A 35 -33.77 -3.36 23.84
CA PHE A 35 -33.07 -2.14 23.41
C PHE A 35 -31.54 -2.29 23.54
N ILE A 36 -31.06 -2.89 24.63
CA ILE A 36 -29.62 -3.13 24.85
C ILE A 36 -29.06 -4.14 23.85
N THR A 37 -29.81 -5.20 23.50
CA THR A 37 -29.34 -6.20 22.52
C THR A 37 -29.32 -5.65 21.10
N THR A 38 -30.30 -4.85 20.69
CA THR A 38 -30.33 -4.24 19.35
C THR A 38 -29.24 -3.19 19.16
N THR A 39 -29.01 -2.34 20.15
CA THR A 39 -27.95 -1.32 20.11
C THR A 39 -26.55 -1.95 20.08
N THR A 40 -26.29 -2.99 20.89
CA THR A 40 -25.00 -3.69 20.88
C THR A 40 -24.72 -4.38 19.54
N VAL A 41 -25.71 -5.05 18.94
CA VAL A 41 -25.56 -5.65 17.60
C VAL A 41 -25.28 -4.58 16.54
N LEU A 42 -25.94 -3.42 16.64
CA LEU A 42 -25.74 -2.32 15.70
C LEU A 42 -24.34 -1.71 15.80
N VAL A 43 -23.81 -1.56 17.02
CA VAL A 43 -22.41 -1.12 17.22
C VAL A 43 -21.44 -2.14 16.66
N VAL A 44 -21.62 -3.43 16.95
CA VAL A 44 -20.73 -4.49 16.44
C VAL A 44 -20.75 -4.53 14.91
N MET A 45 -21.92 -4.44 14.28
CA MET A 45 -22.03 -4.36 12.82
C MET A 45 -21.38 -3.11 12.26
N GLY A 46 -21.55 -1.95 12.91
CA GLY A 46 -20.88 -0.71 12.51
C GLY A 46 -19.37 -0.83 12.53
N VAL A 47 -18.79 -1.42 13.58
CA VAL A 47 -17.34 -1.66 13.68
C VAL A 47 -16.88 -2.62 12.59
N LEU A 48 -17.60 -3.72 12.35
CA LEU A 48 -17.26 -4.68 11.29
C LEU A 48 -17.30 -4.04 9.90
N LEU A 49 -18.27 -3.17 9.63
CA LEU A 49 -18.35 -2.43 8.37
C LEU A 49 -17.17 -1.45 8.21
N ILE A 50 -16.79 -0.72 9.26
CA ILE A 50 -15.64 0.19 9.22
C ILE A 50 -14.35 -0.58 8.97
N VAL A 51 -14.12 -1.68 9.69
CA VAL A 51 -12.92 -2.52 9.50
C VAL A 51 -12.91 -3.16 8.11
N GLY A 52 -14.05 -3.70 7.67
CA GLY A 52 -14.19 -4.32 6.35
C GLY A 52 -13.90 -3.33 5.24
N THR A 53 -14.55 -2.16 5.24
CA THR A 53 -14.31 -1.11 4.23
C THR A 53 -12.88 -0.58 4.26
N SER A 54 -12.29 -0.37 5.44
CA SER A 54 -10.90 0.08 5.57
C SER A 54 -9.93 -0.94 4.97
N SER A 55 -10.11 -2.23 5.27
CA SER A 55 -9.27 -3.31 4.72
C SER A 55 -9.40 -3.47 3.21
N ALA A 56 -10.61 -3.28 2.67
CA ALA A 56 -10.86 -3.30 1.24
C ALA A 56 -10.16 -2.13 0.53
N LEU A 57 -10.26 -0.91 1.09
CA LEU A 57 -9.58 0.27 0.57
C LEU A 57 -8.05 0.11 0.58
N LEU A 58 -7.49 -0.40 1.68
CA LEU A 58 -6.06 -0.70 1.77
C LEU A 58 -5.61 -1.74 0.74
N SER A 59 -6.43 -2.76 0.48
CA SER A 59 -6.10 -3.79 -0.50
C SER A 59 -6.04 -3.22 -1.92
N ILE A 60 -6.95 -2.29 -2.26
CA ILE A 60 -6.94 -1.59 -3.55
C ILE A 60 -5.68 -0.73 -3.67
N ASP A 61 -5.34 0.01 -2.62
CA ASP A 61 -4.16 0.88 -2.61
C ASP A 61 -2.86 0.08 -2.83
N ILE A 62 -2.70 -1.04 -2.11
CA ILE A 62 -1.56 -1.94 -2.29
C ILE A 62 -1.52 -2.50 -3.71
N GLY A 63 -2.67 -2.90 -4.27
CA GLY A 63 -2.76 -3.38 -5.64
C GLY A 63 -2.30 -2.33 -6.65
N LEU A 64 -2.78 -1.09 -6.52
CA LEU A 64 -2.37 0.02 -7.39
C LEU A 64 -0.88 0.31 -7.27
N LEU A 65 -0.33 0.27 -6.06
CA LEU A 65 1.10 0.46 -5.82
C LEU A 65 1.94 -0.61 -6.53
N GLN A 66 1.53 -1.88 -6.46
CA GLN A 66 2.21 -2.98 -7.15
C GLN A 66 2.17 -2.80 -8.67
N LEU A 67 1.01 -2.46 -9.23
CA LEU A 67 0.89 -2.19 -10.66
C LEU A 67 1.79 -1.02 -11.08
N ALA A 68 1.83 0.06 -10.30
CA ALA A 68 2.71 1.20 -10.57
C ALA A 68 4.18 0.78 -10.54
N SER A 69 4.60 -0.02 -9.56
CA SER A 69 5.98 -0.53 -9.49
C SER A 69 6.36 -1.40 -10.68
N GLU A 70 5.44 -2.25 -11.16
CA GLU A 70 5.67 -3.09 -12.33
C GLU A 70 5.82 -2.26 -13.60
N GLN A 71 5.05 -1.17 -13.74
CA GLN A 71 5.18 -0.27 -14.89
C GLN A 71 6.50 0.49 -14.88
N VAL A 72 6.99 0.91 -13.71
CA VAL A 72 8.31 1.53 -13.58
C VAL A 72 9.40 0.55 -14.01
N GLU A 73 9.39 -0.68 -13.48
CA GLU A 73 10.36 -1.71 -13.84
C GLU A 73 10.36 -2.05 -15.34
N ARG A 74 9.18 -2.10 -15.97
CA ARG A 74 9.06 -2.27 -17.43
C ARG A 74 9.63 -1.10 -18.22
N THR A 75 9.44 0.12 -17.73
CA THR A 75 9.96 1.33 -18.38
C THR A 75 11.48 1.37 -18.29
N ASP A 76 12.05 0.98 -17.13
CA ASP A 76 13.49 0.87 -16.94
C ASP A 76 14.09 -0.21 -17.85
N SER A 77 13.46 -1.39 -17.92
CA SER A 77 13.88 -2.45 -18.86
C SER A 77 13.79 -2.00 -20.32
N SER A 78 12.81 -1.16 -20.65
CA SER A 78 12.72 -0.55 -21.98
C SER A 78 13.84 0.45 -22.22
N LEU A 79 14.23 1.24 -21.21
CA LEU A 79 15.38 2.16 -21.28
C LEU A 79 16.69 1.40 -21.51
N ASP A 80 16.93 0.29 -20.81
CA ASP A 80 18.10 -0.56 -21.04
C ASP A 80 18.13 -1.07 -22.49
N SER A 81 16.99 -1.51 -22.99
CA SER A 81 16.84 -1.95 -24.38
C SER A 81 17.10 -0.80 -25.38
N CYS A 82 16.65 0.43 -25.07
CA CYS A 82 16.96 1.62 -25.87
C CYS A 82 18.47 1.88 -25.91
N ILE A 83 19.14 1.78 -24.76
CA ILE A 83 20.59 2.02 -24.63
C ILE A 83 21.36 0.98 -25.44
N GLU A 84 21.05 -0.31 -25.28
CA GLU A 84 21.71 -1.38 -26.03
C GLU A 84 21.58 -1.18 -27.54
N ASN A 85 20.38 -0.80 -27.99
CA ASN A 85 20.15 -0.58 -29.41
C ASN A 85 20.86 0.68 -29.92
N ALA A 86 20.87 1.77 -29.14
CA ALA A 86 21.62 2.98 -29.47
C ALA A 86 23.14 2.71 -29.57
N LEU A 87 23.69 1.90 -28.66
CA LEU A 87 25.10 1.50 -28.69
C LEU A 87 25.41 0.57 -29.87
N LEU A 88 24.47 -0.32 -30.23
CA LEU A 88 24.58 -1.16 -31.41
C LEU A 88 24.60 -0.32 -32.69
N GLU A 89 23.69 0.65 -32.83
CA GLU A 89 23.66 1.59 -33.96
C GLU A 89 24.91 2.47 -33.98
N LEU A 90 25.38 2.93 -32.83
CA LEU A 90 26.64 3.66 -32.71
C LEU A 90 27.81 2.80 -33.21
N ASN A 91 27.80 1.49 -32.98
CA ASN A 91 28.81 0.56 -33.48
C ASN A 91 28.70 0.32 -35.01
N LEU A 92 27.48 0.14 -35.52
CA LEU A 92 27.25 -0.20 -36.93
C LEU A 92 27.35 1.03 -37.85
N LEU A 93 26.65 2.10 -37.51
CA LEU A 93 26.43 3.28 -38.36
C LEU A 93 27.25 4.51 -37.96
N LYS A 94 27.97 4.45 -36.83
CA LYS A 94 28.71 5.60 -36.25
C LYS A 94 27.79 6.76 -35.82
N THR A 95 26.50 6.52 -35.69
CA THR A 95 25.49 7.52 -35.35
C THR A 95 24.40 6.89 -34.50
N ILE A 96 23.66 7.72 -33.76
CA ILE A 96 22.54 7.30 -32.94
C ILE A 96 21.27 7.93 -33.53
N PRO A 97 20.24 7.13 -33.86
CA PRO A 97 18.98 7.69 -34.36
C PRO A 97 18.27 8.47 -33.24
N THR A 98 17.70 9.63 -33.60
CA THR A 98 17.01 10.51 -32.64
C THR A 98 15.70 9.94 -32.11
N VAL A 99 15.04 9.07 -32.86
CA VAL A 99 13.82 8.39 -32.42
C VAL A 99 13.84 6.94 -32.90
N GLN A 100 13.49 6.03 -32.00
CA GLN A 100 13.39 4.61 -32.29
C GLN A 100 12.20 4.00 -31.54
N THR A 101 11.47 3.11 -32.21
CA THR A 101 10.38 2.36 -31.57
C THR A 101 10.81 0.93 -31.36
N LEU A 102 10.66 0.45 -30.13
CA LEU A 102 10.95 -0.93 -29.78
C LEU A 102 9.77 -1.85 -30.16
N PRO A 103 10.02 -3.16 -30.36
CA PRO A 103 8.97 -4.12 -30.68
C PRO A 103 7.90 -4.25 -29.59
N ASN A 104 8.22 -3.90 -28.35
CA ASN A 104 7.29 -3.88 -27.22
C ASN A 104 6.31 -2.69 -27.28
N GLY A 105 6.48 -1.75 -28.23
CA GLY A 105 5.65 -0.55 -28.37
C GLY A 105 6.21 0.68 -27.65
N ALA A 106 7.29 0.54 -26.88
CA ALA A 106 7.95 1.67 -26.24
C ALA A 106 8.66 2.55 -27.28
N SER A 107 8.69 3.86 -27.01
CA SER A 107 9.40 4.84 -27.82
C SER A 107 10.65 5.31 -27.11
N CYS A 108 11.78 5.28 -27.79
CA CYS A 108 13.05 5.86 -27.34
C CYS A 108 13.30 7.14 -28.12
N ALA A 109 13.53 8.24 -27.42
CA ALA A 109 14.07 9.46 -27.99
C ALA A 109 15.52 9.62 -27.54
N ALA A 110 16.44 9.78 -28.48
CA ALA A 110 17.84 10.06 -28.21
C ALA A 110 18.16 11.50 -28.59
N ASP A 111 18.86 12.21 -27.72
CA ASP A 111 19.42 13.53 -28.01
C ASP A 111 20.93 13.53 -27.78
N ILE A 112 21.68 14.03 -28.75
CA ILE A 112 23.15 14.05 -28.67
C ILE A 112 23.54 15.36 -28.00
N VAL A 113 24.08 15.25 -26.79
CA VAL A 113 24.54 16.40 -25.99
C VAL A 113 25.90 16.88 -26.46
N ASP A 114 26.82 15.94 -26.71
CA ASP A 114 28.18 16.23 -27.15
C ASP A 114 28.69 15.11 -28.05
N GLN A 115 29.46 15.47 -29.07
CA GLN A 115 30.10 14.54 -29.99
C GLN A 115 31.48 15.06 -30.36
N SER A 116 32.50 14.27 -30.06
CA SER A 116 33.90 14.59 -30.34
C SER A 116 34.58 13.42 -31.06
N GLN A 117 35.30 13.72 -32.13
CA GLN A 117 36.00 12.73 -32.94
C GLN A 117 37.49 13.05 -33.04
N THR A 118 38.33 12.07 -32.70
CA THR A 118 39.77 12.05 -32.97
C THR A 118 40.06 11.14 -34.18
N SER A 119 41.33 10.92 -34.53
CA SER A 119 41.70 10.07 -35.69
C SER A 119 41.15 8.65 -35.58
N ASP A 120 41.12 8.10 -34.36
CA ASP A 120 40.82 6.69 -34.10
C ASP A 120 39.67 6.48 -33.12
N GLU A 121 39.19 7.55 -32.44
CA GLU A 121 38.14 7.44 -31.43
C GLU A 121 37.00 8.45 -31.65
N LEU A 122 35.77 7.98 -31.44
CA LEU A 122 34.57 8.80 -31.41
C LEU A 122 33.98 8.75 -30.00
N THR A 123 33.98 9.87 -29.30
CA THR A 123 33.30 10.03 -28.00
C THR A 123 31.95 10.68 -28.23
N VAL A 124 30.88 10.05 -27.73
CA VAL A 124 29.51 10.56 -27.83
C VAL A 124 28.88 10.57 -26.46
N THR A 125 28.33 11.71 -26.05
CA THR A 125 27.45 11.85 -24.90
C THR A 125 26.05 12.10 -25.41
N PHE A 126 25.11 11.25 -25.02
CA PHE A 126 23.72 11.33 -25.44
C PHE A 126 22.79 11.05 -24.28
N THR A 127 21.63 11.69 -24.30
CA THR A 127 20.52 11.39 -23.41
C THR A 127 19.53 10.50 -24.15
N LEU A 128 19.00 9.51 -23.45
CA LEU A 128 17.92 8.66 -23.92
C LEU A 128 16.72 8.83 -23.00
N VAL A 129 15.55 8.98 -23.60
CA VAL A 129 14.27 8.97 -22.91
C VAL A 129 13.45 7.81 -23.45
N ALA A 130 13.18 6.82 -22.60
CA ALA A 130 12.25 5.75 -22.88
C ALA A 130 10.86 6.16 -22.39
N THR A 131 9.85 6.00 -23.24
CA THR A 131 8.45 6.22 -22.91
C THR A 131 7.68 4.95 -23.18
N ASP A 132 7.07 4.39 -22.13
CA ASP A 132 6.09 3.31 -22.23
C ASP A 132 4.77 3.77 -21.59
N SER A 133 3.73 3.90 -22.42
CA SER A 133 2.44 4.47 -22.02
C SER A 133 2.55 5.88 -21.41
N ALA A 134 2.42 6.00 -20.08
CA ALA A 134 2.49 7.25 -19.33
C ALA A 134 3.74 7.35 -18.42
N TYR A 135 4.61 6.35 -18.47
CA TYR A 135 5.82 6.29 -17.67
C TYR A 135 7.02 6.62 -18.53
N THR A 136 7.92 7.43 -17.96
CA THR A 136 9.14 7.86 -18.63
C THR A 136 10.34 7.58 -17.74
N ALA A 137 11.39 7.06 -18.35
CA ALA A 137 12.70 6.88 -17.73
C ALA A 137 13.74 7.51 -18.65
N ALA A 138 14.79 8.09 -18.06
CA ALA A 138 15.82 8.75 -18.84
C ALA A 138 17.22 8.47 -18.29
N ALA A 139 18.19 8.38 -19.19
CA ALA A 139 19.59 8.21 -18.83
C ALA A 139 20.48 9.05 -19.74
N GLU A 140 21.57 9.55 -19.17
CA GLU A 140 22.70 10.10 -19.89
C GLU A 140 23.79 9.02 -19.99
N VAL A 141 24.27 8.79 -21.21
CA VAL A 141 25.30 7.79 -21.51
C VAL A 141 26.44 8.48 -22.24
N THR A 142 27.66 8.26 -21.76
CA THR A 142 28.87 8.64 -22.49
C THR A 142 29.59 7.39 -22.96
N ALA A 143 29.70 7.22 -24.27
CA ALA A 143 30.35 6.09 -24.90
C ALA A 143 31.53 6.53 -25.77
N VAL A 144 32.59 5.75 -25.77
CA VAL A 144 33.74 5.90 -26.65
C VAL A 144 33.76 4.72 -27.61
N ARG A 145 33.76 5.01 -28.90
CA ARG A 145 33.93 4.05 -29.98
C ARG A 145 35.34 4.15 -30.56
N SER A 146 36.10 3.07 -30.45
CA SER A 146 37.35 2.86 -31.19
C SER A 146 37.23 1.57 -32.02
N ASP A 147 37.96 0.51 -31.66
CA ASP A 147 37.79 -0.85 -32.19
C ASP A 147 36.54 -1.54 -31.62
N ALA A 148 36.10 -1.09 -30.44
CA ALA A 148 34.87 -1.51 -29.77
C ALA A 148 34.16 -0.29 -29.18
N VAL A 149 32.87 -0.44 -28.86
CA VAL A 149 32.12 0.58 -28.11
C VAL A 149 32.27 0.29 -26.63
N THR A 150 32.74 1.28 -25.87
CA THR A 150 32.92 1.21 -24.42
C THR A 150 32.11 2.31 -23.75
N ILE A 151 31.37 1.96 -22.71
CA ILE A 151 30.63 2.92 -21.90
C ILE A 151 31.59 3.47 -20.84
N THR A 152 31.79 4.78 -20.82
CA THR A 152 32.67 5.47 -19.87
C THR A 152 31.89 6.03 -18.69
N SER A 153 30.65 6.46 -18.92
CA SER A 153 29.75 6.97 -17.89
C SER A 153 28.32 6.58 -18.24
N TRP A 154 27.57 6.23 -17.20
CA TRP A 154 26.13 6.04 -17.27
C TRP A 154 25.50 6.62 -16.02
N LYS A 155 24.48 7.45 -16.22
CA LYS A 155 23.75 8.07 -15.13
C LYS A 155 22.28 8.17 -15.48
N GLU A 156 21.44 7.66 -14.61
CA GLU A 156 20.01 7.91 -14.65
C GLU A 156 19.72 9.38 -14.36
N ILE A 157 18.88 9.99 -15.19
CA ILE A 157 18.48 11.38 -15.08
C ILE A 157 16.95 11.47 -15.00
N THR A 158 16.45 12.51 -14.34
CA THR A 158 15.02 12.76 -14.34
C THR A 158 14.59 13.19 -15.75
N PRO A 159 13.57 12.56 -16.35
CA PRO A 159 13.05 12.98 -17.64
C PRO A 159 12.53 14.44 -17.55
N PRO A 160 12.65 15.22 -18.65
CA PRO A 160 12.20 16.61 -18.70
C PRO A 160 10.67 16.76 -18.57
#